data_AF-A0A849FNF9-F1
#
_entry.id   AF-A0A849FNF9-F1
#
_cell.length_a   1.000
_cell.length_b   1.000
_cell.length_c   1.000
_cell.angle_alpha   90.00
_cell.angle_beta   90.00
_cell.angle_gamma   90.00
#
_symmetry.space_group_name_H-M   'P 1'
#
loop_
_entity.id
_entity.type
_entity.pdbx_description
1 polymer ?
#
loop_
_entity_poly.entity_id
_entity_poly.type
_entity_poly.pdbx_seq_one_letter_code
_entity_poly.pdbx_strand_id
1 'polypeptide(L)'
;MRTNLIYRILWLFMVIITVTFQMSCSEDDTPQNDEDVIVEEPNDNQEGTDNEDSEIILEGVVEIIKSDQIDDNYVLVNDAAAGRAFIMDKQARLVYEWPLTNRLGNDVFLLPNGELLACLKPSNPFMNLGGQGGILQLVAPDGFVNWEFEYSSSEKETHHDAELLPNGNILAMVWERISAETAVEAGFMLNEDVFPETIIEIDPATNEIVWEWRSWDHIIQNHDANKANFGQIADHPELIDINYVPNSDSSIEIKGDIMHANGIAYDEENDVILLSVNFFSEVWAIDHSTTTEEARDHSGGNYGKGGDLIYRFGNPQA
;
A
#
# COMPACT_ATOMS: atom_id res chain seq x y z
N MET A 1 -42.99 -9.86 42.02
CA MET A 1 -43.23 -8.83 43.06
C MET A 1 -42.18 -7.76 42.83
N ARG A 2 -42.40 -6.47 42.58
CA ARG A 2 -43.51 -5.48 42.52
C ARG A 2 -43.03 -4.43 41.49
N THR A 3 -43.69 -4.15 40.36
CA THR A 3 -44.76 -3.15 40.09
C THR A 3 -44.47 -1.68 40.41
N ASN A 4 -44.69 -0.84 39.37
CA ASN A 4 -45.19 0.57 39.32
C ASN A 4 -44.13 1.71 39.40
N LEU A 5 -44.22 2.85 38.68
CA LEU A 5 -45.37 3.64 38.19
C LEU A 5 -44.89 4.75 37.16
N ILE A 6 -45.44 4.85 35.92
CA ILE A 6 -46.26 5.94 35.26
C ILE A 6 -45.65 7.38 35.24
N TYR A 7 -45.53 8.14 34.13
CA TYR A 7 -46.51 8.89 33.28
C TYR A 7 -45.83 9.29 31.93
N ARG A 8 -46.34 9.05 30.69
CA ARG A 8 -47.41 9.66 29.85
C ARG A 8 -47.30 11.18 29.55
N ILE A 9 -47.25 11.56 28.26
CA ILE A 9 -48.27 12.36 27.51
C ILE A 9 -47.90 12.47 26.00
N LEU A 10 -48.89 12.17 25.14
CA LEU A 10 -48.97 12.35 23.67
C LEU A 10 -49.18 13.82 23.30
N TRP A 11 -48.79 14.25 22.09
CA TRP A 11 -49.63 15.14 21.25
C TRP A 11 -49.40 14.86 19.76
N LEU A 12 -50.50 14.60 19.05
CA LEU A 12 -50.62 14.33 17.62
C LEU A 12 -51.80 15.19 17.15
N PHE A 13 -51.62 16.07 16.17
CA PHE A 13 -52.75 16.64 15.42
C PHE A 13 -52.33 17.02 14.00
N MET A 14 -53.19 16.61 13.08
CA MET A 14 -53.17 16.71 11.63
C MET A 14 -54.27 17.71 11.22
N VAL A 15 -54.01 18.61 10.27
CA VAL A 15 -55.06 19.39 9.58
C VAL A 15 -54.68 19.57 8.10
N ILE A 16 -55.63 19.22 7.22
CA ILE A 16 -55.66 19.33 5.75
C ILE A 16 -56.61 20.51 5.36
N ILE A 17 -56.58 20.95 4.09
CA ILE A 17 -57.67 21.59 3.25
C ILE A 17 -57.57 23.14 3.17
N THR A 18 -57.62 23.88 2.04
CA THR A 18 -57.82 23.66 0.56
C THR A 18 -57.42 24.92 -0.24
N VAL A 19 -57.25 24.70 -1.55
CA VAL A 19 -57.14 25.59 -2.73
C VAL A 19 -58.25 26.66 -2.88
N THR A 20 -57.90 27.84 -3.42
CA THR A 20 -58.76 28.58 -4.39
C THR A 20 -57.93 29.43 -5.37
N PHE A 21 -58.24 29.23 -6.67
CA PHE A 21 -57.91 30.03 -7.86
C PHE A 21 -58.57 31.43 -7.82
N GLN A 22 -57.96 32.43 -8.46
CA GLN A 22 -58.69 33.48 -9.20
C GLN A 22 -57.95 33.88 -10.49
N MET A 23 -58.70 33.83 -11.60
CA MET A 23 -58.41 34.49 -12.88
C MET A 23 -58.83 35.97 -12.82
N SER A 24 -58.24 36.81 -13.66
CA SER A 24 -58.83 38.08 -14.12
C SER A 24 -58.56 38.28 -15.61
N CYS A 25 -59.62 38.63 -16.34
CA CYS A 25 -59.70 38.88 -17.78
C CYS A 25 -59.35 40.34 -18.15
N SER A 26 -59.06 40.60 -19.45
CA SER A 26 -59.82 41.57 -20.26
C SER A 26 -59.55 41.39 -21.77
N GLU A 27 -60.57 41.68 -22.57
CA GLU A 27 -60.86 41.32 -23.99
C GLU A 27 -60.38 42.34 -25.07
N ASP A 28 -60.79 42.01 -26.32
CA ASP A 28 -61.02 42.82 -27.54
C ASP A 28 -59.89 42.79 -28.59
N ASP A 29 -60.07 42.58 -29.91
CA ASP A 29 -61.23 42.54 -30.82
C ASP A 29 -60.83 41.82 -32.16
N THR A 30 -61.78 41.34 -32.97
CA THR A 30 -61.60 40.72 -34.33
C THR A 30 -62.17 41.66 -35.43
N PRO A 31 -62.27 41.37 -36.78
CA PRO A 31 -61.90 40.20 -37.63
C PRO A 31 -61.34 40.53 -39.07
N GLN A 32 -60.84 39.54 -39.82
CA GLN A 32 -61.28 39.23 -41.21
C GLN A 32 -60.59 38.00 -41.86
N ASN A 33 -61.38 37.33 -42.74
CA ASN A 33 -61.17 36.09 -43.50
C ASN A 33 -59.93 36.03 -44.39
N ASP A 34 -59.40 34.81 -44.61
CA ASP A 34 -59.29 34.21 -45.96
C ASP A 34 -59.07 32.68 -45.89
N GLU A 35 -59.52 32.01 -46.96
CA GLU A 35 -59.74 30.57 -47.12
C GLU A 35 -58.47 29.72 -47.37
N ASP A 36 -58.53 28.48 -46.88
CA ASP A 36 -58.02 27.19 -47.39
C ASP A 36 -56.54 26.90 -47.79
N VAL A 37 -55.93 26.01 -46.98
CA VAL A 37 -55.41 24.65 -47.30
C VAL A 37 -54.01 24.45 -47.97
N ILE A 38 -53.14 23.82 -47.14
CA ILE A 38 -51.97 22.91 -47.35
C ILE A 38 -50.70 23.44 -48.02
N VAL A 39 -49.61 23.56 -47.23
CA VAL A 39 -48.26 23.02 -47.56
C VAL A 39 -47.53 22.58 -46.27
N GLU A 40 -46.90 21.41 -46.40
CA GLU A 40 -46.01 20.57 -45.58
C GLU A 40 -45.19 21.13 -44.38
N GLU A 41 -44.91 20.21 -43.46
CA GLU A 41 -44.26 20.33 -42.13
C GLU A 41 -42.84 20.93 -42.13
N PRO A 42 -42.40 21.52 -40.99
CA PRO A 42 -41.00 21.60 -40.63
C PRO A 42 -40.67 20.74 -39.40
N ASN A 43 -39.98 19.64 -39.67
CA ASN A 43 -38.75 19.17 -39.02
C ASN A 43 -38.65 19.31 -37.49
N ASP A 44 -39.08 18.27 -36.78
CA ASP A 44 -38.78 18.04 -35.37
C ASP A 44 -37.35 17.49 -35.23
N ASN A 45 -36.36 18.38 -35.28
CA ASN A 45 -35.00 18.08 -34.81
C ASN A 45 -35.00 18.21 -33.28
N GLN A 46 -35.54 17.22 -32.58
CA GLN A 46 -35.03 16.87 -31.26
C GLN A 46 -33.85 15.92 -31.46
N GLU A 47 -32.64 16.49 -31.54
CA GLU A 47 -31.41 15.74 -31.27
C GLU A 47 -31.56 15.14 -29.87
N GLY A 48 -31.72 13.82 -29.85
CA GLY A 48 -31.65 13.02 -28.65
C GLY A 48 -30.32 13.29 -27.97
N THR A 49 -30.37 13.50 -26.67
CA THR A 49 -29.20 13.43 -25.80
C THR A 49 -28.54 12.08 -26.02
N ASP A 50 -27.36 12.08 -26.64
CA ASP A 50 -26.46 10.94 -26.66
C ASP A 50 -26.18 10.57 -25.19
N ASN A 51 -26.81 9.48 -24.72
CA ASN A 51 -26.27 8.75 -23.59
C ASN A 51 -24.94 8.19 -24.08
N GLU A 52 -23.83 8.74 -23.59
CA GLU A 52 -22.55 8.06 -23.61
C GLU A 52 -22.71 6.77 -22.81
N ASP A 53 -23.10 5.68 -23.49
CA ASP A 53 -22.95 4.33 -22.98
C ASP A 53 -21.44 4.10 -22.84
N SER A 54 -20.89 4.45 -21.68
CA SER A 54 -19.53 4.10 -21.33
C SER A 54 -19.40 2.58 -21.43
N GLU A 55 -18.46 2.12 -22.25
CA GLU A 55 -18.21 0.71 -22.44
C GLU A 55 -17.85 0.08 -21.09
N ILE A 56 -18.67 -0.89 -20.64
CA ILE A 56 -18.41 -1.59 -19.39
C ILE A 56 -17.26 -2.58 -19.62
N ILE A 57 -16.10 -2.26 -19.05
CA ILE A 57 -14.93 -3.14 -19.07
C ILE A 57 -15.01 -4.12 -17.90
N LEU A 58 -14.89 -5.42 -18.19
CA LEU A 58 -14.85 -6.48 -17.18
C LEU A 58 -13.42 -7.01 -17.04
N GLU A 59 -12.88 -6.99 -15.82
CA GLU A 59 -11.51 -7.41 -15.49
C GLU A 59 -11.43 -8.90 -15.08
N GLY A 60 -12.57 -9.61 -15.04
CA GLY A 60 -12.59 -11.04 -14.69
C GLY A 60 -13.98 -11.67 -14.64
N VAL A 61 -14.01 -12.94 -14.23
CA VAL A 61 -15.25 -13.70 -13.97
C VAL A 61 -15.48 -13.75 -12.46
N VAL A 62 -16.68 -13.40 -12.01
CA VAL A 62 -17.04 -13.45 -10.58
C VAL A 62 -17.87 -14.68 -10.28
N GLU A 63 -17.39 -15.48 -9.31
CA GLU A 63 -18.16 -16.55 -8.66
C GLU A 63 -18.50 -16.14 -7.22
N ILE A 64 -19.79 -16.16 -6.87
CA ILE A 64 -20.26 -15.78 -5.53
C ILE A 64 -20.61 -17.05 -4.74
N ILE A 65 -19.88 -17.29 -3.65
CA ILE A 65 -20.12 -18.44 -2.76
C ILE A 65 -21.06 -18.08 -1.60
N LYS A 66 -20.83 -16.92 -0.94
CA LYS A 66 -21.63 -16.42 0.19
C LYS A 66 -21.87 -14.91 0.07
N SER A 67 -22.95 -14.53 -0.61
CA SER A 67 -23.24 -13.13 -0.91
C SER A 67 -23.40 -12.24 0.31
N ASP A 68 -23.86 -12.78 1.44
CA ASP A 68 -24.06 -12.06 2.70
C ASP A 68 -22.78 -11.78 3.49
N GLN A 69 -21.64 -12.36 3.06
CA GLN A 69 -20.32 -12.10 3.65
C GLN A 69 -19.45 -11.20 2.77
N ILE A 70 -19.98 -10.72 1.65
CA ILE A 70 -19.27 -9.78 0.77
C ILE A 70 -19.47 -8.38 1.34
N ASP A 71 -18.35 -7.73 1.64
CA ASP A 71 -18.32 -6.30 1.97
C ASP A 71 -18.62 -5.44 0.73
N ASP A 72 -19.27 -4.28 0.91
CA ASP A 72 -19.73 -3.43 -0.18
C ASP A 72 -18.64 -2.52 -0.78
N ASN A 73 -17.43 -2.49 -0.21
CA ASN A 73 -16.35 -1.63 -0.70
C ASN A 73 -15.78 -2.14 -2.03
N TYR A 74 -15.21 -1.22 -2.80
CA TYR A 74 -14.45 -1.59 -3.99
C TYR A 74 -13.19 -2.40 -3.66
N VAL A 75 -12.59 -2.97 -4.70
CA VAL A 75 -11.31 -3.71 -4.60
C VAL A 75 -10.26 -2.94 -5.37
N LEU A 76 -9.19 -2.53 -4.70
CA LEU A 76 -7.96 -2.10 -5.35
C LEU A 76 -7.20 -3.34 -5.83
N VAL A 77 -6.78 -3.35 -7.09
CA VAL A 77 -6.05 -4.44 -7.72
C VAL A 77 -4.69 -3.94 -8.17
N ASN A 78 -3.64 -4.58 -7.66
CA ASN A 78 -2.25 -4.36 -8.06
C ASN A 78 -1.90 -5.44 -9.10
N ASP A 79 -2.18 -5.20 -10.38
CA ASP A 79 -1.85 -6.16 -11.44
C ASP A 79 -0.39 -5.93 -11.88
N ALA A 80 0.54 -6.47 -11.07
CA ALA A 80 1.97 -6.33 -11.32
C ALA A 80 2.42 -6.97 -12.64
N ALA A 81 1.72 -8.00 -13.11
CA ALA A 81 2.05 -8.64 -14.38
C ALA A 81 1.73 -7.72 -15.56
N ALA A 82 0.55 -7.08 -15.54
CA ALA A 82 0.15 -6.09 -16.55
C ALA A 82 0.75 -4.70 -16.31
N GLY A 83 1.30 -4.42 -15.13
CA GLY A 83 1.85 -3.12 -14.75
C GLY A 83 0.78 -2.05 -14.56
N ARG A 84 -0.38 -2.43 -14.01
CA ARG A 84 -1.56 -1.56 -13.85
C ARG A 84 -2.07 -1.60 -12.42
N ALA A 85 -2.58 -0.47 -11.95
CA ALA A 85 -3.30 -0.37 -10.68
C ALA A 85 -4.70 0.21 -10.93
N PHE A 86 -5.73 -0.49 -10.46
CA PHE A 86 -7.11 -0.12 -10.74
C PHE A 86 -8.06 -0.50 -9.61
N ILE A 87 -9.19 0.19 -9.56
CA ILE A 87 -10.32 -0.15 -8.72
C ILE A 87 -11.36 -0.87 -9.57
N MET A 88 -11.87 -1.98 -9.04
CA MET A 88 -13.05 -2.66 -9.58
C MET A 88 -14.12 -2.88 -8.51
N ASP A 89 -15.35 -3.09 -8.95
CA ASP A 89 -16.43 -3.50 -8.05
C ASP A 89 -16.49 -5.03 -7.87
N LYS A 90 -17.47 -5.49 -7.07
CA LYS A 90 -17.66 -6.91 -6.78
C LYS A 90 -18.23 -7.71 -7.96
N GLN A 91 -18.50 -7.09 -9.10
CA GLN A 91 -18.87 -7.72 -10.37
C GLN A 91 -17.71 -7.70 -11.38
N ALA A 92 -16.50 -7.35 -10.92
CA ALA A 92 -15.30 -7.17 -11.72
C ALA A 92 -15.45 -6.11 -12.83
N ARG A 93 -16.36 -5.15 -12.66
CA ARG A 93 -16.42 -3.98 -13.54
C ARG A 93 -15.31 -3.03 -13.16
N LEU A 94 -14.52 -2.60 -14.14
CA LEU A 94 -13.52 -1.54 -13.96
C LEU A 94 -14.24 -0.24 -13.57
N VAL A 95 -13.82 0.35 -12.46
CA VAL A 95 -14.35 1.62 -11.95
C VAL A 95 -13.40 2.76 -12.25
N TYR A 96 -12.11 2.53 -12.01
CA TYR A 96 -11.07 3.53 -12.23
C TYR A 96 -9.70 2.87 -12.40
N GLU A 97 -8.83 3.46 -13.21
CA GLU A 97 -7.44 3.04 -13.37
C GLU A 97 -6.52 4.25 -13.31
N TRP A 98 -5.41 4.12 -12.58
CA TRP A 98 -4.38 5.14 -12.56
C TRP A 98 -3.40 4.92 -13.72
N PRO A 99 -3.10 5.97 -14.52
CA PRO A 99 -2.04 5.88 -15.51
C PRO A 99 -0.68 5.94 -14.78
N LEU A 100 0.03 4.82 -14.75
CA LEU A 100 1.37 4.72 -14.15
C LEU A 100 2.45 5.04 -15.18
N THR A 101 3.55 5.65 -14.73
CA THR A 101 4.70 5.97 -15.62
C THR A 101 5.59 4.76 -15.87
N ASN A 102 5.57 3.78 -14.96
CA ASN A 102 6.45 2.61 -14.93
C ASN A 102 5.66 1.36 -14.57
N ARG A 103 6.25 0.18 -14.80
CA ARG A 103 5.67 -1.08 -14.34
C ARG A 103 5.67 -1.14 -12.82
N LEU A 104 4.64 -1.74 -12.25
CA LEU A 104 4.55 -1.99 -10.81
C LEU A 104 5.73 -2.81 -10.29
N GLY A 105 6.26 -2.35 -9.17
CA GLY A 105 7.24 -3.01 -8.31
C GLY A 105 6.57 -3.73 -7.14
N ASN A 106 5.48 -4.44 -7.44
CA ASN A 106 4.54 -5.12 -6.53
C ASN A 106 3.39 -4.22 -6.03
N ASP A 107 3.61 -3.41 -5.00
CA ASP A 107 2.51 -2.82 -4.26
C ASP A 107 2.20 -1.36 -4.61
N VAL A 108 0.92 -1.04 -4.54
CA VAL A 108 0.41 0.32 -4.46
C VAL A 108 -0.61 0.44 -3.33
N PHE A 109 -0.67 1.62 -2.73
CA PHE A 109 -1.58 1.95 -1.64
C PHE A 109 -2.45 3.13 -2.03
N LEU A 110 -3.76 2.96 -1.90
CA LEU A 110 -4.71 4.06 -2.08
C LEU A 110 -4.77 4.90 -0.81
N LEU A 111 -4.37 6.16 -0.94
CA LEU A 111 -4.37 7.12 0.16
C LEU A 111 -5.76 7.78 0.33
N PRO A 112 -6.08 8.34 1.52
CA PRO A 112 -7.39 8.96 1.79
C PRO A 112 -7.76 10.13 0.85
N ASN A 113 -6.78 10.77 0.23
CA ASN A 113 -6.98 11.85 -0.74
C ASN A 113 -7.19 11.35 -2.19
N GLY A 114 -7.15 10.03 -2.41
CA GLY A 114 -7.32 9.39 -3.72
C GLY A 114 -6.03 9.24 -4.53
N GLU A 115 -4.88 9.66 -3.98
CA GLU A 115 -3.58 9.38 -4.59
C GLU A 115 -3.16 7.93 -4.37
N LEU A 116 -2.28 7.42 -5.24
CA LEU A 116 -1.55 6.19 -4.99
C LEU A 116 -0.16 6.51 -4.45
N LEU A 117 0.23 5.87 -3.35
CA LEU A 117 1.64 5.59 -3.09
C LEU A 117 2.00 4.34 -3.89
N ALA A 118 2.85 4.48 -4.90
CA ALA A 118 3.17 3.40 -5.82
C ALA A 118 4.64 2.99 -5.75
N CYS A 119 4.89 1.69 -5.53
CA CYS A 119 6.18 1.05 -5.72
C CYS A 119 6.31 0.63 -7.19
N LEU A 120 7.31 1.16 -7.89
CA LEU A 120 7.50 1.01 -9.32
C LEU A 120 8.92 0.53 -9.65
N LYS A 121 9.06 -0.09 -10.82
CA LYS A 121 10.35 -0.56 -11.33
C LYS A 121 11.08 0.52 -12.12
N PRO A 122 12.38 0.71 -11.91
CA PRO A 122 13.22 1.52 -12.78
C PRO A 122 13.34 0.84 -14.15
N SER A 123 13.70 1.62 -15.16
CA SER A 123 13.88 1.08 -16.51
C SER A 123 15.04 0.09 -16.60
N ASN A 124 16.06 0.24 -15.73
CA ASN A 124 17.25 -0.60 -15.69
C ASN A 124 17.55 -0.98 -14.22
N PRO A 125 16.87 -1.99 -13.65
CA PRO A 125 17.14 -2.41 -12.28
C PRO A 125 18.54 -3.01 -12.16
N PHE A 126 19.18 -2.83 -11.01
CA PHE A 126 20.53 -3.33 -10.76
C PHE A 126 20.53 -4.69 -10.07
N MET A 127 19.60 -4.89 -9.14
CA MET A 127 19.50 -6.14 -8.37
C MET A 127 18.50 -7.09 -9.03
N ASN A 128 18.93 -8.29 -9.41
CA ASN A 128 18.07 -9.26 -10.10
C ASN A 128 17.45 -10.28 -9.12
N LEU A 129 16.72 -9.76 -8.14
CA LEU A 129 15.97 -10.54 -7.14
C LEU A 129 14.47 -10.46 -7.43
N GLY A 130 13.68 -11.41 -6.91
CA GLY A 130 12.22 -11.30 -6.95
C GLY A 130 11.77 -10.20 -6.01
N GLY A 131 10.83 -9.34 -6.40
CA GLY A 131 10.38 -8.24 -5.53
C GLY A 131 10.81 -6.84 -5.94
N GLN A 132 11.57 -6.69 -7.04
CA GLN A 132 12.14 -5.41 -7.49
C GLN A 132 11.14 -4.24 -7.44
N GLY A 133 11.55 -3.20 -6.72
CA GLY A 133 11.02 -1.85 -6.81
C GLY A 133 12.08 -0.96 -7.44
N GLY A 134 12.40 0.17 -6.80
CA GLY A 134 13.46 1.10 -7.17
C GLY A 134 12.95 2.53 -7.38
N ILE A 135 11.63 2.73 -7.55
CA ILE A 135 11.00 4.05 -7.65
C ILE A 135 9.76 4.05 -6.75
N LEU A 136 9.62 5.10 -5.93
CA LEU A 136 8.39 5.41 -5.20
C LEU A 136 7.74 6.66 -5.81
N GLN A 137 6.43 6.66 -5.97
CA GLN A 137 5.68 7.82 -6.47
C GLN A 137 4.40 8.08 -5.67
N LEU A 138 4.05 9.37 -5.53
CA LEU A 138 2.67 9.78 -5.20
C LEU A 138 1.97 10.19 -6.50
N VAL A 139 1.00 9.39 -6.93
CA VAL A 139 0.31 9.55 -8.21
C VAL A 139 -1.13 10.00 -7.97
N ALA A 140 -1.47 11.20 -8.42
CA ALA A 140 -2.84 11.71 -8.38
C ALA A 140 -3.78 10.90 -9.28
N PRO A 141 -5.11 10.94 -9.03
CA PRO A 141 -6.08 10.28 -9.91
C PRO A 141 -5.85 10.59 -11.39
N ASP A 142 -5.65 11.85 -11.75
CA ASP A 142 -5.46 12.29 -13.14
C ASP A 142 -4.12 11.86 -13.77
N GLY A 143 -3.27 11.13 -13.04
CA GLY A 143 -1.97 10.68 -13.49
C GLY A 143 -0.83 11.64 -13.20
N PHE A 144 -1.11 12.80 -12.60
CA PHE A 144 -0.05 13.73 -12.24
C PHE A 144 0.80 13.13 -11.10
N VAL A 145 2.12 13.08 -11.30
CA VAL A 145 3.06 12.61 -10.28
C VAL A 145 3.40 13.79 -9.37
N ASN A 146 2.85 13.78 -8.16
CA ASN A 146 3.06 14.83 -7.16
C ASN A 146 4.43 14.71 -6.47
N TRP A 147 4.97 13.51 -6.42
CA TRP A 147 6.27 13.22 -5.84
C TRP A 147 6.87 11.95 -6.44
N GLU A 148 8.19 11.93 -6.58
CA GLU A 148 8.95 10.79 -7.06
C GLU A 148 10.28 10.70 -6.29
N PHE A 149 10.66 9.46 -5.93
CA PHE A 149 11.94 9.14 -5.34
C PHE A 149 12.50 7.86 -5.96
N GLU A 150 13.59 8.00 -6.70
CA GLU A 150 14.34 6.88 -7.27
C GLU A 150 15.48 6.47 -6.33
N TYR A 151 15.44 5.21 -5.90
CA TYR A 151 16.46 4.60 -5.06
C TYR A 151 16.81 3.23 -5.63
N SER A 152 17.61 3.25 -6.69
CA SER A 152 18.05 2.06 -7.43
C SER A 152 19.50 2.22 -7.89
N SER A 153 20.36 1.34 -7.40
CA SER A 153 21.79 1.31 -7.68
C SER A 153 22.34 -0.10 -7.49
N SER A 154 23.61 -0.32 -7.85
CA SER A 154 24.27 -1.61 -7.58
C SER A 154 24.41 -1.92 -6.09
N GLU A 155 24.33 -0.91 -5.22
CA GLU A 155 24.54 -1.08 -3.78
C GLU A 155 23.23 -1.07 -2.97
N LYS A 156 22.21 -0.33 -3.40
CA LYS A 156 20.91 -0.27 -2.72
C LYS A 156 19.76 -0.14 -3.72
N GLU A 157 18.66 -0.84 -3.47
CA GLU A 157 17.43 -0.80 -4.29
C GLU A 157 16.18 -0.95 -3.42
N THR A 158 15.18 -0.07 -3.54
CA THR A 158 13.88 -0.28 -2.87
C THR A 158 13.15 -1.48 -3.46
N HIS A 159 12.38 -2.20 -2.65
CA HIS A 159 11.68 -3.41 -3.08
C HIS A 159 10.38 -3.64 -2.31
N HIS A 160 9.49 -4.43 -2.90
CA HIS A 160 8.20 -4.85 -2.35
C HIS A 160 7.25 -3.73 -1.90
N ASP A 161 7.49 -3.14 -0.73
CA ASP A 161 6.50 -2.46 0.08
C ASP A 161 7.00 -1.09 0.59
N ALA A 162 6.05 -0.17 0.82
CA ALA A 162 6.26 1.15 1.39
C ALA A 162 5.01 1.60 2.15
N GLU A 163 5.20 2.32 3.26
CA GLU A 163 4.12 2.76 4.14
C GLU A 163 4.18 4.28 4.33
N LEU A 164 3.04 4.97 4.19
CA LEU A 164 2.93 6.40 4.50
C LEU A 164 2.72 6.59 6.01
N LEU A 165 3.61 7.32 6.65
CA LEU A 165 3.54 7.61 8.08
C LEU A 165 2.59 8.78 8.40
N PRO A 166 2.06 8.85 9.65
CA PRO A 166 1.19 9.95 10.08
C PRO A 166 1.82 11.35 9.97
N ASN A 167 3.16 11.44 10.02
CA ASN A 167 3.91 12.69 9.84
C ASN A 167 4.04 13.12 8.36
N GLY A 168 3.62 12.27 7.41
CA GLY A 168 3.74 12.48 5.98
C GLY A 168 5.02 11.92 5.35
N ASN A 169 5.92 11.35 6.14
CA ASN A 169 7.10 10.64 5.65
C ASN A 169 6.71 9.26 5.11
N ILE A 170 7.63 8.63 4.37
CA ILE A 170 7.40 7.31 3.77
C ILE A 170 8.48 6.35 4.27
N LEU A 171 8.05 5.24 4.87
CA LEU A 171 8.93 4.09 5.11
C LEU A 171 9.03 3.27 3.84
N ALA A 172 10.22 2.78 3.54
CA ALA A 172 10.44 1.89 2.41
C ALA A 172 11.45 0.80 2.73
N MET A 173 11.18 -0.39 2.19
CA MET A 173 12.10 -1.53 2.26
C MET A 173 13.17 -1.43 1.19
N VAL A 174 14.40 -1.79 1.55
CA VAL A 174 15.59 -1.65 0.71
C VAL A 174 16.45 -2.91 0.82
N TRP A 175 16.86 -3.46 -0.30
CA TRP A 175 17.97 -4.38 -0.35
C TRP A 175 19.27 -3.58 -0.29
N GLU A 176 20.16 -3.93 0.64
CA GLU A 176 21.51 -3.40 0.68
C GLU A 176 22.50 -4.49 0.27
N ARG A 177 23.31 -4.24 -0.76
CA ARG A 177 24.37 -5.16 -1.17
C ARG A 177 25.53 -5.09 -0.20
N ILE A 178 25.85 -6.24 0.38
CA ILE A 178 27.09 -6.47 1.13
C ILE A 178 27.96 -7.42 0.32
N SER A 179 29.22 -7.01 0.08
CA SER A 179 30.14 -7.80 -0.73
C SER A 179 30.45 -9.16 -0.10
N ALA A 180 30.74 -10.16 -0.93
CA ALA A 180 31.15 -11.50 -0.48
C ALA A 180 32.33 -11.47 0.51
N GLU A 181 33.30 -10.58 0.29
CA GLU A 181 34.46 -10.41 1.19
C GLU A 181 33.99 -9.97 2.59
N THR A 182 33.18 -8.91 2.65
CA THR A 182 32.60 -8.40 3.90
C THR A 182 31.72 -9.44 4.57
N ALA A 183 30.90 -10.17 3.80
CA ALA A 183 30.01 -11.19 4.34
C ALA A 183 30.77 -12.35 4.98
N VAL A 184 31.83 -12.84 4.32
CA VAL A 184 32.70 -13.90 4.84
C VAL A 184 33.49 -13.44 6.07
N GLU A 185 33.84 -12.16 6.18
CA GLU A 185 34.45 -11.60 7.39
C GLU A 185 33.46 -11.51 8.56
N ALA A 186 32.20 -11.20 8.25
CA ALA A 186 31.08 -11.20 9.20
C ALA A 186 30.60 -12.60 9.61
N GLY A 187 31.16 -13.66 9.00
CA GLY A 187 30.88 -15.06 9.32
C GLY A 187 29.73 -15.69 8.52
N PHE A 188 29.36 -15.10 7.38
CA PHE A 188 28.54 -15.78 6.38
C PHE A 188 29.28 -17.00 5.80
N MET A 189 28.57 -18.12 5.67
CA MET A 189 29.17 -19.41 5.34
C MET A 189 29.40 -19.63 3.83
N LEU A 190 28.77 -18.83 2.97
CA LEU A 190 28.95 -18.88 1.53
C LEU A 190 29.87 -17.74 1.06
N ASN A 191 30.40 -17.86 -0.15
CA ASN A 191 31.28 -16.86 -0.76
C ASN A 191 30.57 -16.17 -1.94
N GLU A 192 29.52 -15.41 -1.61
CA GLU A 192 28.72 -14.61 -2.53
C GLU A 192 28.29 -13.31 -1.85
N ASP A 193 27.92 -12.30 -2.64
CA ASP A 193 27.31 -11.09 -2.09
C ASP A 193 25.98 -11.44 -1.41
N VAL A 194 25.62 -10.70 -0.36
CA VAL A 194 24.34 -10.85 0.33
C VAL A 194 23.55 -9.54 0.27
N PHE A 195 22.24 -9.66 0.32
CA PHE A 195 21.29 -8.54 0.22
C PHE A 195 20.38 -8.50 1.45
N PRO A 196 20.91 -8.17 2.64
CA PRO A 196 20.12 -7.94 3.85
C PRO A 196 19.10 -6.82 3.68
N GLU A 197 18.11 -6.83 4.58
CA GLU A 197 17.06 -5.81 4.63
C GLU A 197 17.55 -4.53 5.31
N THR A 198 17.22 -3.41 4.70
CA THR A 198 17.33 -2.06 5.24
C THR A 198 15.96 -1.40 5.18
N ILE A 199 15.63 -0.57 6.16
CA ILE A 199 14.43 0.25 6.18
C ILE A 199 14.87 1.71 6.21
N ILE A 200 14.32 2.52 5.32
CA ILE A 200 14.57 3.97 5.28
C ILE A 200 13.27 4.74 5.52
N GLU A 201 13.35 5.84 6.23
CA GLU A 201 12.29 6.85 6.29
C GLU A 201 12.70 8.04 5.41
N ILE A 202 11.83 8.41 4.47
CA ILE A 202 12.07 9.49 3.51
C ILE A 202 11.12 10.63 3.83
N ASP A 203 11.62 11.86 3.87
CA ASP A 203 10.81 13.07 3.92
C ASP A 203 10.51 13.56 2.49
N PRO A 204 9.26 13.46 1.99
CA PRO A 204 8.91 13.87 0.64
C PRO A 204 9.05 15.37 0.38
N ALA A 205 9.09 16.21 1.43
CA ALA A 205 9.26 17.65 1.26
C ALA A 205 10.70 18.03 0.94
N THR A 206 11.68 17.22 1.38
CA THR A 206 13.11 17.48 1.21
C THR A 206 13.82 16.48 0.30
N ASN A 207 13.22 15.31 0.06
CA ASN A 207 13.84 14.14 -0.57
C ASN A 207 15.05 13.60 0.20
N GLU A 208 15.11 13.84 1.51
CA GLU A 208 16.17 13.33 2.37
C GLU A 208 15.71 12.05 3.08
N ILE A 209 16.64 11.09 3.24
CA ILE A 209 16.46 9.97 4.14
C ILE A 209 16.75 10.49 5.54
N VAL A 210 15.73 10.50 6.40
CA VAL A 210 15.78 11.10 7.75
C VAL A 210 16.00 10.06 8.84
N TRP A 211 15.76 8.78 8.54
CA TRP A 211 16.01 7.65 9.44
C TRP A 211 16.40 6.41 8.63
N GLU A 212 17.26 5.56 9.19
CA GLU A 212 17.67 4.29 8.58
C GLU A 212 17.90 3.21 9.66
N TRP A 213 17.38 2.02 9.41
CA TRP A 213 17.70 0.79 10.16
C TRP A 213 18.24 -0.27 9.20
N ARG A 214 19.26 -1.02 9.64
CA ARG A 214 19.95 -2.01 8.82
C ARG A 214 20.02 -3.34 9.57
N SER A 215 19.36 -4.37 9.06
CA SER A 215 19.44 -5.71 9.65
C SER A 215 20.88 -6.23 9.73
N TRP A 216 21.76 -5.77 8.83
CA TRP A 216 23.20 -6.06 8.83
C TRP A 216 23.91 -5.68 10.12
N ASP A 217 23.46 -4.63 10.82
CA ASP A 217 24.07 -4.18 12.06
C ASP A 217 23.65 -5.05 13.27
N HIS A 218 22.69 -5.97 13.09
CA HIS A 218 22.10 -6.83 14.13
C HIS A 218 22.25 -8.33 13.85
N ILE A 219 23.31 -8.73 13.15
CA ILE A 219 23.55 -10.13 12.78
C ILE A 219 24.33 -10.92 13.84
N ILE A 220 24.09 -12.22 13.87
CA ILE A 220 24.83 -13.23 14.65
C ILE A 220 25.11 -14.46 13.76
N GLN A 221 26.13 -15.23 14.12
CA GLN A 221 26.42 -16.53 13.49
C GLN A 221 27.09 -17.49 14.49
N ASN A 222 26.97 -18.80 14.26
CA ASN A 222 27.64 -19.83 15.06
C ASN A 222 28.48 -20.81 14.21
N HIS A 223 28.78 -20.43 12.97
CA HIS A 223 29.48 -21.24 11.98
C HIS A 223 31.01 -21.23 12.18
N ASP A 224 31.63 -20.05 12.32
CA ASP A 224 33.08 -19.91 12.47
C ASP A 224 33.44 -19.04 13.68
N ALA A 225 34.01 -19.68 14.70
CA ALA A 225 34.44 -19.05 15.95
C ALA A 225 35.59 -18.04 15.80
N ASN A 226 36.24 -17.98 14.64
CA ASN A 226 37.32 -17.03 14.37
C ASN A 226 36.85 -15.82 13.54
N LYS A 227 35.56 -15.75 13.19
CA LYS A 227 34.96 -14.64 12.44
C LYS A 227 34.19 -13.70 13.36
N ALA A 228 33.83 -12.53 12.84
CA ALA A 228 32.98 -11.60 13.58
C ALA A 228 31.60 -12.21 13.85
N ASN A 229 30.84 -11.57 14.75
CA ASN A 229 29.46 -11.93 15.08
C ASN A 229 29.27 -13.38 15.61
N PHE A 230 30.35 -14.04 16.05
CA PHE A 230 30.26 -15.39 16.59
C PHE A 230 29.57 -15.40 17.96
N GLY A 231 28.50 -16.17 18.09
CA GLY A 231 27.76 -16.34 19.34
C GLY A 231 26.82 -17.54 19.31
N GLN A 232 26.16 -17.82 20.43
CA GLN A 232 25.10 -18.85 20.48
C GLN A 232 23.77 -18.19 20.12
N ILE A 233 23.22 -18.50 18.95
CA ILE A 233 21.99 -17.90 18.42
C ILE A 233 20.83 -17.96 19.44
N ALA A 234 20.66 -19.11 20.09
CA ALA A 234 19.59 -19.33 21.07
C ALA A 234 19.67 -18.41 22.32
N ASP A 235 20.85 -17.83 22.60
CA ASP A 235 21.06 -16.89 23.70
C ASP A 235 20.77 -15.43 23.29
N HIS A 236 20.55 -15.17 21.99
CA HIS A 236 20.40 -13.85 21.37
C HIS A 236 19.16 -13.75 20.47
N PRO A 237 17.93 -13.89 21.01
CA PRO A 237 16.69 -13.76 20.23
C PRO A 237 16.46 -12.35 19.65
N GLU A 238 17.29 -11.37 20.01
CA GLU A 238 17.30 -10.02 19.48
C GLU A 238 18.15 -9.85 18.22
N LEU A 239 19.03 -10.82 17.90
CA LEU A 239 19.96 -10.79 16.75
C LEU A 239 19.60 -11.81 15.66
N ILE A 240 19.98 -11.54 14.42
CA ILE A 240 19.53 -12.28 13.23
C ILE A 240 20.61 -13.26 12.78
N ASP A 241 20.29 -14.56 12.71
CA ASP A 241 21.24 -15.55 12.16
C ASP A 241 21.42 -15.36 10.65
N ILE A 242 22.55 -14.79 10.26
CA ILE A 242 22.91 -14.56 8.85
C ILE A 242 22.99 -15.87 8.04
N ASN A 243 23.19 -17.00 8.72
CA ASN A 243 23.30 -18.31 8.09
C ASN A 243 22.02 -19.15 8.21
N TYR A 244 20.91 -18.59 8.70
CA TYR A 244 19.66 -19.34 8.87
C TYR A 244 19.20 -20.00 7.56
N VAL A 245 19.04 -19.21 6.50
CA VAL A 245 18.58 -19.70 5.19
C VAL A 245 19.61 -20.64 4.53
N PRO A 246 20.91 -20.32 4.46
CA PRO A 246 21.93 -21.26 3.98
C PRO A 246 22.00 -22.60 4.72
N ASN A 247 21.69 -22.61 6.03
CA ASN A 247 21.63 -23.84 6.83
C ASN A 247 20.28 -24.58 6.72
N SER A 248 19.25 -23.93 6.19
CA SER A 248 17.95 -24.55 6.00
C SER A 248 18.02 -25.65 4.92
N ASP A 249 17.26 -26.72 5.09
CA ASP A 249 17.08 -27.78 4.06
C ASP A 249 16.28 -27.27 2.82
N SER A 250 16.21 -25.95 2.61
CA SER A 250 15.46 -25.38 1.51
C SER A 250 16.18 -25.65 0.18
N SER A 251 15.42 -26.03 -0.85
CA SER A 251 15.93 -26.12 -2.23
C SER A 251 16.03 -24.74 -2.89
N ILE A 252 16.08 -23.67 -2.11
CA ILE A 252 16.05 -22.29 -2.58
C ILE A 252 17.48 -21.93 -3.02
N GLU A 253 17.61 -21.50 -4.28
CA GLU A 253 18.84 -20.86 -4.74
C GLU A 253 18.85 -19.43 -4.18
N ILE A 254 19.59 -19.22 -3.09
CA ILE A 254 19.57 -17.99 -2.27
C ILE A 254 20.01 -16.76 -3.08
N LYS A 255 21.06 -16.87 -3.91
CA LYS A 255 21.62 -15.75 -4.70
C LYS A 255 21.89 -14.50 -3.84
N GLY A 256 22.29 -14.69 -2.59
CA GLY A 256 22.49 -13.62 -1.61
C GLY A 256 21.23 -13.08 -0.92
N ASP A 257 20.02 -13.44 -1.36
CA ASP A 257 18.77 -13.04 -0.72
C ASP A 257 18.49 -13.92 0.50
N ILE A 258 19.03 -13.50 1.64
CA ILE A 258 19.01 -14.30 2.87
C ILE A 258 17.77 -14.06 3.73
N MET A 259 16.90 -13.09 3.40
CA MET A 259 15.76 -12.70 4.24
C MET A 259 14.45 -12.74 3.45
N HIS A 260 14.45 -12.16 2.24
CA HIS A 260 13.28 -11.95 1.40
C HIS A 260 12.13 -11.37 2.22
N ALA A 261 12.27 -10.15 2.72
CA ALA A 261 11.16 -9.48 3.38
C ALA A 261 10.22 -8.89 2.31
N ASN A 262 8.91 -8.99 2.56
CA ASN A 262 7.91 -8.69 1.52
C ASN A 262 6.79 -7.76 2.00
N GLY A 263 6.86 -7.27 3.24
CA GLY A 263 5.86 -6.33 3.73
C GLY A 263 6.30 -5.58 4.98
N ILE A 264 5.87 -4.33 5.08
CA ILE A 264 6.16 -3.43 6.19
C ILE A 264 4.85 -2.80 6.71
N ALA A 265 4.74 -2.64 8.02
CA ALA A 265 3.66 -1.88 8.62
C ALA A 265 4.18 -1.06 9.78
N TYR A 266 3.52 0.07 10.07
CA TYR A 266 3.85 0.94 11.18
C TYR A 266 2.74 0.94 12.23
N ASP A 267 3.12 0.73 13.49
CA ASP A 267 2.25 0.86 14.65
C ASP A 267 2.47 2.22 15.31
N GLU A 268 1.61 3.19 14.97
CA GLU A 268 1.65 4.56 15.51
C GLU A 268 1.49 4.61 17.05
N GLU A 269 0.76 3.67 17.66
CA GLU A 269 0.52 3.70 19.11
C GLU A 269 1.81 3.39 19.89
N ASN A 270 2.64 2.50 19.36
CA ASN A 270 3.82 1.97 20.02
C ASN A 270 5.14 2.46 19.43
N ASP A 271 5.10 3.18 18.30
CA ASP A 271 6.25 3.63 17.50
C ASP A 271 7.16 2.46 17.09
N VAL A 272 6.53 1.45 16.48
CA VAL A 272 7.16 0.19 16.10
C VAL A 272 6.92 -0.10 14.63
N ILE A 273 7.96 -0.56 13.95
CA ILE A 273 7.85 -1.12 12.60
C ILE A 273 7.72 -2.64 12.69
N LEU A 274 6.76 -3.18 11.93
CA LEU A 274 6.57 -4.61 11.74
C LEU A 274 7.06 -5.00 10.34
N LEU A 275 8.04 -5.89 10.27
CA LEU A 275 8.62 -6.37 9.01
C LEU A 275 8.28 -7.85 8.81
N SER A 276 7.62 -8.20 7.71
CA SER A 276 7.33 -9.59 7.34
C SER A 276 8.50 -10.20 6.57
N VAL A 277 9.17 -11.20 7.14
CA VAL A 277 10.39 -11.81 6.59
C VAL A 277 10.09 -13.24 6.11
N ASN A 278 9.94 -13.39 4.79
CA ASN A 278 9.41 -14.61 4.17
C ASN A 278 10.28 -15.83 4.44
N PHE A 279 11.60 -15.73 4.21
CA PHE A 279 12.48 -16.89 4.35
C PHE A 279 12.68 -17.32 5.80
N PHE A 280 12.48 -16.40 6.75
CA PHE A 280 12.46 -16.73 8.18
C PHE A 280 11.12 -17.31 8.62
N SER A 281 10.04 -17.08 7.87
CA SER A 281 8.66 -17.32 8.32
C SER A 281 8.35 -16.56 9.61
N GLU A 282 8.80 -15.30 9.67
CA GLU A 282 8.68 -14.45 10.84
C GLU A 282 8.12 -13.06 10.53
N VAL A 283 7.62 -12.40 11.58
CA VAL A 283 7.40 -10.96 11.63
C VAL A 283 8.31 -10.38 12.71
N TRP A 284 9.12 -9.39 12.35
CA TRP A 284 10.06 -8.72 13.24
C TRP A 284 9.50 -7.37 13.69
N ALA A 285 9.66 -7.07 14.98
CA ALA A 285 9.29 -5.78 15.56
C ALA A 285 10.56 -4.95 15.83
N ILE A 286 10.64 -3.77 15.23
CA ILE A 286 11.80 -2.86 15.25
C ILE A 286 11.39 -1.54 15.89
N ASP A 287 12.24 -1.00 16.76
CA ASP A 287 12.01 0.28 17.43
C ASP A 287 12.23 1.44 16.43
N HIS A 288 11.17 2.18 16.10
CA HIS A 288 11.27 3.34 15.20
C HIS A 288 11.61 4.63 15.97
N SER A 289 11.46 4.64 17.28
CA SER A 289 11.73 5.82 18.11
C SER A 289 13.21 6.18 18.24
N THR A 290 14.10 5.30 17.76
CA THR A 290 15.56 5.49 17.76
C THR A 290 15.97 6.61 16.79
N THR A 291 17.09 7.26 17.05
CA THR A 291 17.80 7.96 15.96
C THR A 291 18.46 6.94 15.01
N THR A 292 18.92 7.37 13.83
CA THR A 292 19.71 6.51 12.93
C THR A 292 20.95 5.94 13.61
N GLU A 293 21.60 6.70 14.50
CA GLU A 293 22.76 6.19 15.25
C GLU A 293 22.36 5.14 16.28
N GLU A 294 21.27 5.35 17.01
CA GLU A 294 20.74 4.37 17.98
C GLU A 294 20.23 3.10 17.28
N ALA A 295 19.61 3.25 16.09
CA ALA A 295 19.13 2.16 15.26
C ALA A 295 20.25 1.24 14.74
N ARG A 296 21.51 1.68 14.83
CA ARG A 296 22.69 0.87 14.45
C ARG A 296 23.40 0.25 15.66
N ASP A 297 22.95 0.58 16.87
CA ASP A 297 23.53 0.11 18.13
C ASP A 297 22.54 -0.84 18.83
N HIS A 298 22.97 -1.43 19.94
CA HIS A 298 22.22 -2.39 20.76
C HIS A 298 21.55 -1.73 21.98
N SER A 299 21.48 -0.39 21.99
CA SER A 299 20.89 0.39 23.07
C SER A 299 20.38 1.74 22.57
N GLY A 300 19.35 2.28 23.24
CA GLY A 300 18.64 3.48 22.79
C GLY A 300 17.18 3.18 22.46
N GLY A 301 16.46 4.21 22.00
CA GLY A 301 15.02 4.13 21.73
C GLY A 301 14.16 3.88 22.97
N ASN A 302 12.85 3.82 22.76
CA ASN A 302 11.83 3.61 23.79
C ASN A 302 11.90 2.22 24.43
N TYR A 303 12.45 1.23 23.70
CA TYR A 303 12.57 -0.14 24.17
C TYR A 303 13.95 -0.46 24.76
N GLY A 304 14.90 0.49 24.70
CA GLY A 304 16.23 0.36 25.28
C GLY A 304 17.12 -0.66 24.55
N LYS A 305 16.76 -1.03 23.31
CA LYS A 305 17.41 -2.05 22.48
C LYS A 305 18.15 -1.50 21.27
N GLY A 306 18.10 -0.18 21.04
CA GLY A 306 18.60 0.37 19.78
C GLY A 306 17.88 -0.27 18.61
N GLY A 307 18.62 -0.72 17.59
CA GLY A 307 18.05 -1.43 16.45
C GLY A 307 17.87 -2.94 16.61
N ASP A 308 18.25 -3.53 17.74
CA ASP A 308 18.01 -4.96 17.97
C ASP A 308 16.50 -5.25 17.99
N LEU A 309 16.11 -6.46 17.55
CA LEU A 309 14.70 -6.80 17.48
C LEU A 309 14.05 -6.71 18.87
N ILE A 310 12.98 -5.93 18.97
CA ILE A 310 12.17 -5.86 20.20
C ILE A 310 11.61 -7.26 20.47
N TYR A 311 11.03 -7.85 19.42
CA TYR A 311 10.41 -9.15 19.42
C TYR A 311 10.36 -9.72 17.99
N ARG A 312 10.26 -11.05 17.86
CA ARG A 312 9.98 -11.75 16.60
C ARG A 312 8.89 -12.80 16.78
N PHE A 313 7.95 -12.87 15.84
CA PHE A 313 6.82 -13.82 15.85
C PHE A 313 6.96 -14.82 14.72
N GLY A 314 6.63 -16.10 14.96
CA GLY A 314 6.51 -17.10 13.89
C GLY A 314 7.31 -18.36 14.17
N ASN A 315 8.56 -18.37 13.72
CA ASN A 315 9.36 -19.59 13.60
C ASN A 315 10.42 -19.73 14.70
N PRO A 316 10.19 -20.56 15.75
CA PRO A 316 11.13 -20.72 16.85
C PRO A 316 12.38 -21.55 16.51
N GLN A 317 12.59 -21.92 15.24
CA GLN A 317 13.83 -22.58 14.77
C GLN A 317 14.77 -21.61 14.06
N ALA A 318 14.32 -20.38 13.79
CA ALA A 318 15.15 -19.33 13.21
C ALA A 318 16.02 -18.62 14.24
#